data_AF-R7ING4-F1
#
_entry.id   AF-R7ING4-F1
#
_cell.length_a   1.000
_cell.length_b   1.000
_cell.length_c   1.000
_cell.angle_alpha   90.00
_cell.angle_beta   90.00
_cell.angle_gamma   90.00
#
_symmetry.space_group_name_H-M   'P 1'
#
loop_
_entity.id
_entity.type
_entity.pdbx_description
1 polymer ?
#
loop_
_entity_poly.entity_id
_entity_poly.type
_entity_poly.pdbx_seq_one_letter_code
_entity_poly.pdbx_strand_id
1 'polypeptide(L)'
;MTEKNMHYGIQAKWYGFQKIGIYNGNTFELNNLDVLILKEQKCYSYHINTIAAHSEWIENGVETDSGEKRKEFHSVGYFEGKQRIIDTKLFNKDTGIYEGEPHDALVWPDTDADEKWKKELVFQMEEVHVQVRIRFIARGPKVAFCGHSFTGLWDSSYYYFRELAKMGGWNARVAYSYWGGTGIAHYAGLVEGCEERAEQCEKLINSNEYYDYFVVAGNSNEAVETYSGEIGAKDYKQRPRMLQGAKILHDKIHGKAGKMILWAPHAYQYGYLQSMAPKPWRPGMPGDVYDKNGDDYILTMTTEEMARVNAEWYLKMTETLGKDTEVLPVCLGYWELRKQYGLYVNPYLSPEEGGDYGHQNNIGNYIAACLLYAKVFEESPEGLGIPVSHTFGMPGGKVTQEQAEIIQQVSWNVYNNWKKTE
;
A
#
# COMPACT_ATOMS: atom_id res chain seq x y z
N MET A 1 21.26 -3.83 5.29
CA MET A 1 20.44 -4.98 4.85
C MET A 1 20.28 -5.95 6.00
N THR A 2 19.05 -6.37 6.30
CA THR A 2 18.75 -7.40 7.30
C THR A 2 19.10 -8.80 6.77
N GLU A 3 19.22 -9.81 7.63
CA GLU A 3 19.43 -11.21 7.22
C GLU A 3 18.29 -11.73 6.33
N LYS A 4 17.06 -11.30 6.61
CA LYS A 4 15.88 -11.52 5.76
C LYS A 4 16.09 -11.03 4.33
N ASN A 5 16.72 -9.87 4.14
CA ASN A 5 17.01 -9.29 2.82
C ASN A 5 18.06 -10.06 2.02
N MET A 6 19.08 -10.62 2.69
CA MET A 6 20.14 -11.37 1.99
C MET A 6 19.60 -12.63 1.31
N HIS A 7 18.52 -13.20 1.87
CA HIS A 7 17.93 -14.45 1.39
C HIS A 7 16.47 -14.31 0.97
N TYR A 8 15.97 -13.10 0.72
CA TYR A 8 14.60 -12.87 0.23
C TYR A 8 13.53 -13.49 1.14
N GLY A 9 13.78 -13.51 2.45
CA GLY A 9 12.93 -14.17 3.45
C GLY A 9 12.85 -15.70 3.32
N ILE A 10 13.68 -16.32 2.48
CA ILE A 10 13.72 -17.77 2.30
C ILE A 10 14.76 -18.37 3.24
N GLN A 11 14.39 -19.46 3.90
CA GLN A 11 15.29 -20.24 4.76
C GLN A 11 15.24 -21.71 4.36
N ALA A 12 16.39 -22.38 4.33
CA ALA A 12 16.46 -23.84 4.23
C ALA A 12 16.67 -24.43 5.64
N LYS A 13 15.91 -25.47 5.99
CA LYS A 13 15.99 -26.15 7.30
C LYS A 13 16.24 -27.65 7.11
N TRP A 14 17.08 -28.22 7.97
CA TRP A 14 17.28 -29.67 8.03
C TRP A 14 16.35 -30.30 9.06
N TYR A 15 15.65 -31.35 8.65
CA TYR A 15 14.85 -32.20 9.51
C TYR A 15 15.57 -33.53 9.74
N GLY A 16 15.63 -33.99 11.00
CA GLY A 16 16.35 -35.18 11.45
C GLY A 16 16.00 -36.51 10.76
N PHE A 17 15.04 -36.52 9.82
CA PHE A 17 14.71 -37.63 8.92
C PHE A 17 15.36 -37.50 7.53
N GLN A 18 16.50 -36.81 7.43
CA GLN A 18 17.18 -36.50 6.17
C GLN A 18 16.36 -35.68 5.15
N LYS A 19 15.41 -34.89 5.65
CA LYS A 19 14.53 -34.06 4.82
C LYS A 19 14.94 -32.60 4.89
N ILE A 20 14.79 -31.89 3.77
CA ILE A 20 14.94 -30.44 3.72
C ILE A 20 13.56 -29.77 3.73
N GLY A 21 13.43 -28.72 4.54
CA GLY A 21 12.34 -27.76 4.45
C GLY A 21 12.78 -26.45 3.84
N ILE A 22 11.92 -25.84 3.02
CA ILE A 22 12.08 -24.46 2.52
C ILE A 22 10.98 -23.61 3.15
N TYR A 23 11.37 -22.74 4.06
CA TYR A 23 10.47 -21.84 4.76
C TYR A 23 10.38 -20.49 4.05
N ASN A 24 9.15 -20.03 3.82
CA ASN A 24 8.85 -18.69 3.37
C ASN A 24 8.58 -17.78 4.57
N GLY A 25 9.57 -16.97 4.96
CA GLY A 25 9.45 -15.96 6.00
C GLY A 25 8.84 -14.64 5.55
N ASN A 26 8.40 -14.53 4.30
CA ASN A 26 7.66 -13.37 3.82
C ASN A 26 6.18 -13.45 4.23
N THR A 27 5.55 -12.30 4.24
CA THR A 27 4.11 -12.10 4.45
C THR A 27 3.29 -12.30 3.18
N PHE A 28 3.93 -12.66 2.07
CA PHE A 28 3.33 -12.93 0.77
C PHE A 28 3.80 -14.29 0.22
N GLU A 29 3.05 -14.83 -0.74
CA GLU A 29 3.32 -16.12 -1.37
C GLU A 29 4.58 -16.07 -2.26
N LEU A 30 5.43 -17.08 -2.16
CA LEU A 30 6.51 -17.29 -3.13
C LEU A 30 6.03 -18.21 -4.26
N ASN A 31 6.44 -17.89 -5.49
CA ASN A 31 5.99 -18.60 -6.69
C ASN A 31 7.17 -19.14 -7.51
N ASN A 32 7.02 -20.35 -8.05
CA ASN A 32 7.94 -20.99 -9.01
C ASN A 32 9.40 -21.02 -8.52
N LEU A 33 9.68 -21.90 -7.56
CA LEU A 33 11.03 -22.12 -7.04
C LEU A 33 11.57 -23.45 -7.57
N ASP A 34 12.73 -23.42 -8.20
CA ASP A 34 13.49 -24.63 -8.56
C ASP A 34 14.51 -24.89 -7.45
N VAL A 35 14.34 -26.00 -6.75
CA VAL A 35 15.16 -26.38 -5.59
C VAL A 35 16.04 -27.57 -5.94
N LEU A 36 17.34 -27.41 -5.76
CA LEU A 36 18.34 -28.45 -5.89
C LEU A 36 18.93 -28.77 -4.52
N ILE A 37 18.85 -30.04 -4.10
CA ILE A 37 19.42 -30.51 -2.84
C ILE A 37 20.56 -31.47 -3.16
N LEU A 38 21.76 -31.17 -2.67
CA LEU A 38 22.94 -32.01 -2.75
C LEU A 38 23.20 -32.61 -1.37
N LYS A 39 22.99 -33.92 -1.23
CA LYS A 39 23.25 -34.69 0.00
C LYS A 39 23.82 -36.06 -0.37
N GLU A 40 24.82 -36.53 0.38
CA GLU A 40 25.44 -37.85 0.17
C GLU A 40 25.95 -38.09 -1.28
N GLN A 41 26.53 -37.06 -1.91
CA GLN A 41 26.96 -37.09 -3.33
C GLN A 41 25.84 -37.33 -4.35
N LYS A 42 24.57 -37.27 -3.93
CA LYS A 42 23.39 -37.34 -4.79
C LYS A 42 22.77 -35.96 -4.93
N CYS A 43 22.10 -35.76 -6.06
CA CYS A 43 21.45 -34.53 -6.44
C CYS A 43 19.95 -34.78 -6.62
N TYR A 44 19.12 -34.00 -5.91
CA TYR A 44 17.67 -34.08 -5.95
C TYR A 44 17.13 -32.74 -6.45
N SER A 45 16.19 -32.78 -7.39
CA SER A 45 15.60 -31.59 -8.00
C SER A 45 14.09 -31.58 -7.77
N TYR A 46 13.57 -30.43 -7.34
CA TYR A 46 12.15 -30.21 -7.06
C TYR A 46 11.71 -28.89 -7.67
N HIS A 47 10.49 -28.84 -8.21
CA HIS A 47 9.82 -27.59 -8.54
C HIS A 47 8.68 -27.34 -7.53
N ILE A 48 8.64 -26.12 -7.02
CA ILE A 48 7.64 -25.67 -6.05
C ILE A 48 6.85 -24.55 -6.71
N ASN A 49 5.59 -24.82 -7.04
CA ASN A 49 4.69 -23.82 -7.62
C ASN A 49 4.44 -22.70 -6.63
N THR A 50 4.13 -23.04 -5.37
CA THR A 50 3.74 -22.08 -4.33
C THR A 50 4.23 -22.49 -2.95
N ILE A 51 4.70 -21.50 -2.18
CA ILE A 51 4.82 -21.59 -0.72
C ILE A 51 4.07 -20.39 -0.13
N ALA A 52 3.01 -20.66 0.62
CA ALA A 52 2.22 -19.62 1.28
C ALA A 52 3.07 -18.78 2.24
N ALA A 53 2.60 -17.57 2.56
CA ALA A 53 3.23 -16.71 3.56
C ALA A 53 3.42 -17.46 4.90
N HIS A 54 4.56 -17.27 5.54
CA HIS A 54 4.92 -17.91 6.82
C HIS A 54 4.70 -19.42 6.87
N SER A 55 4.84 -20.09 5.73
CA SER A 55 4.65 -21.53 5.58
C SER A 55 5.90 -22.20 5.06
N GLU A 56 5.95 -23.52 5.19
CA GLU A 56 7.10 -24.31 4.79
C GLU A 56 6.71 -25.43 3.83
N TRP A 57 7.52 -25.59 2.79
CA TRP A 57 7.53 -26.80 1.99
C TRP A 57 8.49 -27.81 2.60
N ILE A 58 8.11 -29.09 2.69
CA ILE A 58 8.97 -30.16 3.22
C ILE A 58 9.16 -31.23 2.14
N GLU A 59 10.41 -31.64 1.95
CA GLU A 59 10.80 -32.73 1.05
C GLU A 59 9.97 -34.01 1.34
N ASN A 60 9.25 -34.49 0.33
CA ASN A 60 8.33 -35.62 0.44
C ASN A 60 8.63 -36.80 -0.49
N GLY A 61 9.77 -36.80 -1.18
CA GLY A 61 10.33 -37.99 -1.85
C GLY A 61 9.58 -38.50 -3.10
N VAL A 62 8.45 -37.89 -3.51
CA VAL A 62 7.74 -38.20 -4.76
C VAL A 62 7.10 -36.94 -5.36
N GLU A 63 7.33 -36.79 -6.67
CA GLU A 63 6.79 -35.83 -7.64
C GLU A 63 7.13 -34.34 -7.55
N THR A 64 7.24 -33.79 -8.75
CA THR A 64 8.11 -32.69 -9.16
C THR A 64 7.46 -31.33 -9.13
N ASP A 65 6.16 -31.21 -8.84
CA ASP A 65 5.45 -29.93 -8.72
C ASP A 65 4.63 -29.92 -7.43
N SER A 66 4.97 -29.06 -6.47
CA SER A 66 4.26 -28.93 -5.20
C SER A 66 3.59 -27.58 -5.03
N GLY A 67 2.37 -27.56 -4.47
CA GLY A 67 1.53 -26.37 -4.36
C GLY A 67 0.71 -26.08 -5.63
N GLU A 68 -0.29 -25.20 -5.52
CA GLU A 68 -1.13 -24.79 -6.64
C GLU A 68 -0.35 -23.88 -7.59
N LYS A 69 -0.40 -24.18 -8.90
CA LYS A 69 0.16 -23.31 -9.92
C LYS A 69 -0.77 -22.11 -10.15
N ARG A 70 -0.31 -20.92 -9.76
CA ARG A 70 -1.00 -19.67 -10.01
C ARG A 70 -1.02 -19.31 -11.50
N LYS A 71 -2.13 -18.74 -11.96
CA LYS A 71 -2.21 -18.07 -13.26
C LYS A 71 -1.27 -16.87 -13.33
N GLU A 72 -1.00 -16.43 -14.56
CA GLU A 72 -0.30 -15.18 -14.82
C GLU A 72 -1.02 -14.00 -14.15
N PHE A 73 -0.25 -13.05 -13.64
CA PHE A 73 -0.78 -11.85 -13.04
C PHE A 73 -1.05 -10.79 -14.10
N HIS A 74 -2.25 -10.22 -14.09
CA HIS A 74 -2.66 -9.15 -14.99
C HIS A 74 -2.58 -7.79 -14.27
N SER A 75 -1.56 -7.00 -14.63
CA SER A 75 -1.41 -5.61 -14.17
C SER A 75 -2.40 -4.69 -14.88
N VAL A 76 -3.63 -4.59 -14.36
CA VAL A 76 -4.71 -3.76 -14.92
C VAL A 76 -4.86 -2.43 -14.19
N GLY A 77 -5.24 -1.39 -14.92
CA GLY A 77 -5.61 -0.07 -14.37
C GLY A 77 -6.99 0.36 -14.86
N TYR A 78 -7.91 0.72 -13.96
CA TYR A 78 -9.26 1.18 -14.30
C TYR A 78 -9.56 2.58 -13.77
N PHE A 79 -9.86 3.52 -14.66
CA PHE A 79 -10.19 4.91 -14.36
C PHE A 79 -11.65 5.16 -14.70
N GLU A 80 -12.47 5.40 -13.68
CA GLU A 80 -13.87 5.85 -13.82
C GLU A 80 -14.64 5.08 -14.91
N GLY A 81 -14.66 3.74 -14.77
CA GLY A 81 -15.35 2.78 -15.61
C GLY A 81 -14.53 2.23 -16.79
N LYS A 82 -13.37 2.80 -17.10
CA LYS A 82 -12.58 2.48 -18.30
C LYS A 82 -11.21 1.90 -17.97
N GLN A 83 -10.80 0.85 -18.67
CA GLN A 83 -9.42 0.38 -18.58
C GLN A 83 -8.47 1.41 -19.22
N ARG A 84 -7.44 1.81 -18.49
CA ARG A 84 -6.44 2.82 -18.90
C ARG A 84 -5.04 2.34 -18.57
N ILE A 85 -4.10 2.63 -19.46
CA ILE A 85 -2.68 2.31 -19.31
C ILE A 85 -1.88 3.58 -19.60
N ILE A 86 -0.85 3.81 -18.79
CA ILE A 86 0.03 4.97 -18.90
C ILE A 86 0.83 4.92 -20.20
N ASP A 87 0.77 5.98 -21.02
CA ASP A 87 1.76 6.21 -22.06
C ASP A 87 3.02 6.84 -21.44
N THR A 88 4.04 6.03 -21.17
CA THR A 88 5.28 6.47 -20.53
C THR A 88 6.07 7.52 -21.32
N LYS A 89 5.75 7.75 -22.60
CA LYS A 89 6.40 8.80 -23.42
C LYS A 89 6.02 10.20 -23.00
N LEU A 90 4.88 10.37 -22.33
CA LEU A 90 4.40 11.65 -21.83
C LEU A 90 5.01 12.00 -20.46
N PHE A 91 5.97 11.21 -19.98
CA PHE A 91 6.68 11.47 -18.73
C PHE A 91 7.95 12.29 -18.94
N ASN A 92 8.04 13.43 -18.26
CA ASN A 92 9.21 14.27 -18.26
C ASN A 92 10.16 13.89 -17.11
N LYS A 93 11.30 13.30 -17.46
CA LYS A 93 12.31 12.80 -16.49
C LYS A 93 12.97 13.91 -15.68
N ASP A 94 13.05 15.13 -16.22
CA ASP A 94 13.74 16.24 -15.57
C ASP A 94 12.88 16.84 -14.47
N THR A 95 11.59 17.00 -14.73
CA THR A 95 10.61 17.53 -13.77
C THR A 95 10.04 16.45 -12.86
N GLY A 96 10.04 15.19 -13.30
CA GLY A 96 9.32 14.10 -12.63
C GLY A 96 7.80 14.21 -12.79
N ILE A 97 7.34 14.94 -13.81
CA ILE A 97 5.92 15.23 -14.05
C ILE A 97 5.44 14.44 -15.27
N TYR A 98 4.27 13.82 -15.13
CA TYR A 98 3.52 13.28 -16.26
C TYR A 98 2.72 14.39 -16.94
N GLU A 99 2.98 14.63 -18.23
CA GLU A 99 2.40 15.72 -19.04
C GLU A 99 1.27 15.23 -19.96
N GLY A 100 0.79 14.00 -19.78
CA GLY A 100 -0.37 13.48 -20.51
C GLY A 100 -1.69 14.01 -19.98
N GLU A 101 -2.81 13.43 -20.40
CA GLU A 101 -4.09 13.76 -19.78
C GLU A 101 -4.13 13.24 -18.33
N PRO A 102 -4.73 13.98 -17.38
CA PRO A 102 -4.83 13.55 -15.97
C PRO A 102 -5.40 12.12 -15.85
N HIS A 103 -6.30 11.76 -16.78
CA HIS A 103 -7.11 10.54 -16.78
C HIS A 103 -6.51 9.35 -17.54
N ASP A 104 -5.28 9.47 -18.06
CA ASP A 104 -4.64 8.40 -18.84
C ASP A 104 -3.73 7.47 -18.02
N ALA A 105 -3.76 7.54 -16.68
CA ALA A 105 -2.68 6.95 -15.90
C ALA A 105 -3.08 6.23 -14.61
N LEU A 106 -3.00 4.90 -14.57
CA LEU A 106 -3.28 4.14 -13.35
C LEU A 106 -2.35 3.01 -12.97
N VAL A 107 -1.80 2.27 -13.93
CA VAL A 107 -0.72 1.34 -13.63
C VAL A 107 0.40 1.61 -14.60
N TRP A 108 1.53 2.06 -14.07
CA TRP A 108 2.74 2.22 -14.86
C TRP A 108 3.15 0.84 -15.37
N PRO A 109 3.40 0.63 -16.67
CA PRO A 109 3.88 -0.66 -17.14
C PRO A 109 5.20 -0.99 -16.43
N ASP A 110 5.37 -2.25 -16.07
CA ASP A 110 6.68 -2.75 -15.69
C ASP A 110 7.40 -3.21 -16.95
N THR A 111 8.47 -2.51 -17.31
CA THR A 111 9.27 -2.80 -18.49
C THR A 111 10.47 -3.69 -18.18
N ASP A 112 10.69 -4.04 -16.92
CA ASP A 112 11.79 -4.92 -16.53
C ASP A 112 11.48 -6.36 -16.94
N ALA A 113 12.37 -6.98 -17.72
CA ALA A 113 12.25 -8.40 -18.04
C ALA A 113 12.47 -9.28 -16.80
N ASP A 114 11.76 -10.41 -16.74
CA ASP A 114 11.91 -11.42 -15.67
C ASP A 114 13.37 -11.85 -15.43
N GLU A 115 14.19 -11.85 -16.48
CA GLU A 115 15.63 -12.15 -16.41
C GLU A 115 16.37 -11.28 -15.38
N LYS A 116 16.01 -10.00 -15.26
CA LYS A 116 16.59 -9.05 -14.28
C LYS A 116 16.33 -9.50 -12.83
N TRP A 117 15.26 -10.26 -12.62
CA TRP A 117 14.77 -10.67 -11.32
C TRP A 117 15.06 -12.13 -10.99
N LYS A 118 15.78 -12.86 -11.86
CA LYS A 118 16.26 -14.20 -11.53
C LYS A 118 17.28 -14.14 -10.40
N LYS A 119 17.06 -14.95 -9.37
CA LYS A 119 17.94 -15.08 -8.20
C LYS A 119 18.31 -16.54 -7.99
N GLU A 120 19.50 -16.74 -7.43
CA GLU A 120 19.94 -18.03 -6.92
C GLU A 120 20.40 -17.83 -5.47
N LEU A 121 19.87 -18.66 -4.57
CA LEU A 121 20.30 -18.74 -3.17
C LEU A 121 21.01 -20.07 -2.94
N VAL A 122 22.05 -20.06 -2.11
CA VAL A 122 22.80 -21.26 -1.75
C VAL A 122 22.92 -21.31 -0.23
N PHE A 123 22.40 -22.38 0.36
CA PHE A 123 22.49 -22.66 1.79
C PHE A 123 23.42 -23.85 2.00
N GLN A 124 24.46 -23.67 2.82
CA GLN A 124 25.37 -24.75 3.23
C GLN A 124 25.03 -25.16 4.66
N MET A 125 24.75 -26.44 4.86
CA MET A 125 24.52 -27.04 6.17
C MET A 125 25.69 -27.96 6.48
N GLU A 126 26.76 -27.40 7.05
CA GLU A 126 28.05 -28.08 7.22
C GLU A 126 27.94 -29.33 8.10
N GLU A 127 27.16 -29.25 9.18
CA GLU A 127 26.99 -30.34 10.16
C GLU A 127 26.41 -31.63 9.56
N VAL A 128 25.65 -31.50 8.48
CA VAL A 128 24.96 -32.62 7.81
C VAL A 128 25.42 -32.83 6.37
N HIS A 129 26.47 -32.10 5.95
CA HIS A 129 27.03 -32.14 4.59
C HIS A 129 25.97 -32.00 3.49
N VAL A 130 25.03 -31.06 3.68
CA VAL A 130 23.97 -30.77 2.70
C VAL A 130 24.12 -29.37 2.14
N GLN A 131 23.95 -29.26 0.83
CA GLN A 131 23.82 -27.98 0.14
C GLN A 131 22.45 -27.89 -0.51
N VAL A 132 21.79 -26.75 -0.34
CA VAL A 132 20.50 -26.44 -0.97
C VAL A 132 20.69 -25.22 -1.87
N ARG A 133 20.37 -25.37 -3.16
CA ARG A 133 20.34 -24.26 -4.12
C ARG A 133 18.91 -23.99 -4.52
N ILE A 134 18.49 -22.73 -4.52
CA ILE A 134 17.12 -22.32 -4.86
C ILE A 134 17.21 -21.27 -5.96
N ARG A 135 16.59 -21.54 -7.11
CA ARG A 135 16.44 -20.58 -8.20
C ARG A 135 15.00 -20.14 -8.29
N PHE A 136 14.78 -18.84 -8.44
CA PHE A 136 13.44 -18.27 -8.56
C PHE A 136 13.50 -16.90 -9.23
N ILE A 137 12.33 -16.35 -9.54
CA ILE A 137 12.19 -14.96 -10.00
C ILE A 137 11.59 -14.15 -8.86
N ALA A 138 12.27 -13.10 -8.43
CA ALA A 138 11.88 -12.25 -7.31
C ALA A 138 10.72 -11.30 -7.68
N ARG A 139 9.56 -11.85 -8.09
CA ARG A 139 8.35 -11.09 -8.48
C ARG A 139 7.57 -10.49 -7.31
N GLY A 140 7.98 -10.75 -6.07
CA GLY A 140 7.42 -10.12 -4.87
C GLY A 140 5.89 -10.27 -4.71
N PRO A 141 5.27 -9.38 -3.91
CA PRO A 141 3.85 -9.43 -3.60
C PRO A 141 2.97 -9.02 -4.79
N LYS A 142 1.77 -9.60 -4.86
CA LYS A 142 0.66 -9.23 -5.75
C LYS A 142 -0.28 -8.31 -4.99
N VAL A 143 -0.40 -7.05 -5.39
CA VAL A 143 -1.14 -6.02 -4.65
C VAL A 143 -2.22 -5.40 -5.53
N ALA A 144 -3.46 -5.43 -5.08
CA ALA A 144 -4.55 -4.66 -5.67
C ALA A 144 -4.79 -3.38 -4.87
N PHE A 145 -5.10 -2.29 -5.56
CA PHE A 145 -5.47 -1.02 -4.95
C PHE A 145 -6.85 -0.61 -5.42
N CYS A 146 -7.79 -0.54 -4.49
CA CYS A 146 -9.11 0.05 -4.68
C CYS A 146 -9.09 1.44 -4.02
N GLY A 147 -8.91 2.47 -4.83
CA GLY A 147 -8.47 3.76 -4.33
C GLY A 147 -8.93 4.96 -5.14
N HIS A 148 -8.45 6.13 -4.77
CA HIS A 148 -8.90 7.39 -5.33
C HIS A 148 -7.72 8.34 -5.42
N SER A 149 -7.98 9.65 -5.40
CA SER A 149 -6.95 10.68 -5.47
C SER A 149 -5.92 10.66 -4.33
N PHE A 150 -6.09 9.86 -3.26
CA PHE A 150 -5.14 9.76 -2.13
C PHE A 150 -4.18 8.57 -2.22
N THR A 151 -4.39 7.71 -3.21
CA THR A 151 -3.62 6.49 -3.44
C THR A 151 -3.11 6.36 -4.87
N GLY A 152 -3.56 7.23 -5.78
CA GLY A 152 -3.16 7.29 -7.19
C GLY A 152 -3.36 8.68 -7.80
N LEU A 153 -3.12 8.83 -9.11
CA LEU A 153 -3.20 10.05 -9.93
C LEU A 153 -2.45 11.27 -9.36
N TRP A 154 -3.06 11.97 -8.41
CA TRP A 154 -2.43 13.05 -7.65
C TRP A 154 -1.40 12.47 -6.67
N ASP A 155 -1.79 11.37 -6.06
CA ASP A 155 -1.14 10.78 -4.91
C ASP A 155 -0.65 9.37 -5.28
N SER A 156 0.20 9.26 -6.31
CA SER A 156 0.77 8.03 -6.91
C SER A 156 1.66 7.17 -5.99
N SER A 157 1.26 7.02 -4.74
CA SER A 157 1.92 6.22 -3.69
C SER A 157 2.09 4.75 -4.07
N TYR A 158 1.14 4.17 -4.82
CA TYR A 158 1.25 2.77 -5.30
C TYR A 158 2.50 2.57 -6.18
N TYR A 159 2.87 3.57 -6.98
CA TYR A 159 4.04 3.52 -7.86
C TYR A 159 5.32 3.62 -7.03
N TYR A 160 5.38 4.58 -6.12
CA TYR A 160 6.52 4.73 -5.20
C TYR A 160 6.75 3.45 -4.40
N PHE A 161 5.68 2.80 -3.91
CA PHE A 161 5.77 1.51 -3.23
C PHE A 161 6.42 0.45 -4.14
N ARG A 162 6.01 0.37 -5.41
CA ARG A 162 6.59 -0.60 -6.35
C ARG A 162 8.07 -0.35 -6.58
N GLU A 163 8.49 0.90 -6.77
CA GLU A 163 9.92 1.21 -6.98
C GLU A 163 10.73 1.00 -5.70
N LEU A 164 10.16 1.28 -4.51
CA LEU A 164 10.77 0.90 -3.24
C LEU A 164 10.93 -0.62 -3.11
N ALA A 165 9.93 -1.40 -3.53
CA ALA A 165 10.04 -2.86 -3.60
C ALA A 165 11.22 -3.28 -4.48
N LYS A 166 11.38 -2.65 -5.65
CA LYS A 166 12.50 -2.91 -6.57
C LYS A 166 13.85 -2.60 -5.95
N MET A 167 13.96 -1.47 -5.24
CA MET A 167 15.16 -1.11 -4.48
C MET A 167 15.46 -2.11 -3.36
N GLY A 168 14.40 -2.67 -2.74
CA GLY A 168 14.48 -3.79 -1.81
C GLY A 168 14.69 -5.16 -2.46
N GLY A 169 14.90 -5.24 -3.79
CA GLY A 169 15.21 -6.47 -4.51
C GLY A 169 14.01 -7.23 -5.08
N TRP A 170 12.79 -6.71 -4.94
CA TRP A 170 11.55 -7.37 -5.36
C TRP A 170 10.80 -6.62 -6.46
N ASN A 171 10.28 -7.35 -7.44
CA ASN A 171 9.47 -6.77 -8.51
C ASN A 171 7.97 -6.86 -8.24
N ALA A 172 7.49 -6.14 -7.22
CA ALA A 172 6.08 -6.18 -6.81
C ALA A 172 5.11 -5.94 -7.98
N ARG A 173 4.03 -6.74 -8.03
CA ARG A 173 3.03 -6.73 -9.09
C ARG A 173 1.78 -6.01 -8.62
N VAL A 174 1.31 -5.04 -9.39
CA VAL A 174 0.24 -4.13 -8.95
C VAL A 174 -0.92 -4.08 -9.95
N ALA A 175 -2.13 -4.00 -9.43
CA ALA A 175 -3.35 -3.71 -10.17
C ALA A 175 -4.13 -2.60 -9.46
N TYR A 176 -4.83 -1.74 -10.19
CA TYR A 176 -5.38 -0.51 -9.64
C TYR A 176 -6.79 -0.19 -10.17
N SER A 177 -7.67 0.24 -9.27
CA SER A 177 -8.97 0.84 -9.56
C SER A 177 -8.99 2.25 -8.96
N TYR A 178 -9.10 3.26 -9.82
CA TYR A 178 -9.27 4.66 -9.44
C TYR A 178 -10.68 5.13 -9.67
N TRP A 179 -11.22 5.83 -8.68
CA TRP A 179 -12.40 6.64 -8.89
C TRP A 179 -12.38 7.88 -8.00
N GLY A 180 -12.50 9.08 -8.58
CA GLY A 180 -12.44 10.34 -7.84
C GLY A 180 -13.51 10.44 -6.75
N GLY A 181 -13.13 10.95 -5.56
CA GLY A 181 -14.06 11.16 -4.45
C GLY A 181 -14.76 9.89 -3.94
N THR A 182 -14.13 8.73 -4.10
CA THR A 182 -14.71 7.43 -3.73
C THR A 182 -14.20 7.00 -2.36
N GLY A 183 -15.10 6.42 -1.56
CA GLY A 183 -14.77 5.83 -0.26
C GLY A 183 -15.14 4.34 -0.20
N ILE A 184 -14.99 3.75 0.97
CA ILE A 184 -15.24 2.31 1.19
C ILE A 184 -16.69 1.94 0.84
N ALA A 185 -17.66 2.75 1.30
CA ALA A 185 -19.07 2.45 1.07
C ALA A 185 -19.46 2.51 -0.42
N HIS A 186 -18.77 3.34 -1.20
CA HIS A 186 -19.02 3.49 -2.63
C HIS A 186 -18.57 2.25 -3.40
N TYR A 187 -17.35 1.76 -3.11
CA TYR A 187 -16.84 0.53 -3.74
C TYR A 187 -17.61 -0.72 -3.34
N ALA A 188 -18.24 -0.70 -2.16
CA ALA A 188 -19.14 -1.76 -1.74
C ALA A 188 -20.53 -1.72 -2.40
N GLY A 189 -20.87 -0.65 -3.14
CA GLY A 189 -22.18 -0.48 -3.76
C GLY A 189 -23.28 -0.04 -2.79
N LEU A 190 -22.93 0.63 -1.68
CA LEU A 190 -23.88 1.10 -0.66
C LEU A 190 -24.34 2.56 -0.87
N VAL A 191 -23.85 3.23 -1.92
CA VAL A 191 -24.15 4.62 -2.23
C VAL A 191 -24.91 4.67 -3.54
N GLU A 192 -26.13 5.20 -3.50
CA GLU A 192 -26.99 5.38 -4.67
C GLU A 192 -26.32 6.26 -5.74
N GLY A 193 -26.43 5.87 -7.01
CA GLY A 193 -25.83 6.59 -8.13
C GLY A 193 -24.31 6.38 -8.27
N CYS A 194 -23.75 5.41 -7.55
CA CYS A 194 -22.33 5.04 -7.60
C CYS A 194 -22.11 3.56 -7.98
N GLU A 195 -23.07 2.95 -8.68
CA GLU A 195 -23.07 1.53 -9.06
C GLU A 195 -21.84 1.17 -9.90
N GLU A 196 -21.46 2.02 -10.85
CA GLU A 196 -20.28 1.81 -11.71
C GLU A 196 -18.97 1.74 -10.90
N ARG A 197 -18.91 2.40 -9.73
CA ARG A 197 -17.73 2.34 -8.84
C ARG A 197 -17.58 0.95 -8.26
N ALA A 198 -18.68 0.36 -7.81
CA ALA A 198 -18.71 -1.00 -7.30
C ALA A 198 -18.41 -2.02 -8.42
N GLU A 199 -18.97 -1.84 -9.61
CA GLU A 199 -18.66 -2.68 -10.78
C GLU A 199 -17.17 -2.63 -11.16
N GLN A 200 -16.54 -1.46 -11.06
CA GLN A 200 -15.09 -1.36 -11.30
C GLN A 200 -14.27 -2.08 -10.23
N CYS A 201 -14.67 -2.02 -8.96
CA CYS A 201 -14.05 -2.80 -7.89
C CYS A 201 -14.14 -4.30 -8.19
N GLU A 202 -15.30 -4.78 -8.62
CA GLU A 202 -15.49 -6.18 -9.04
C GLU A 202 -14.60 -6.58 -10.21
N LYS A 203 -14.46 -5.72 -11.22
CA LYS A 203 -13.53 -5.94 -12.35
C LYS A 203 -12.09 -6.08 -11.86
N LEU A 204 -11.67 -5.26 -10.90
CA LEU A 204 -10.34 -5.37 -10.28
C LEU A 204 -10.19 -6.71 -9.55
N ILE A 205 -11.10 -7.06 -8.62
CA ILE A 205 -11.07 -8.32 -7.86
C ILE A 205 -10.96 -9.53 -8.80
N ASN A 206 -11.72 -9.52 -9.89
CA ASN A 206 -11.80 -10.62 -10.83
C ASN A 206 -10.72 -10.62 -11.92
N SER A 207 -9.89 -9.57 -12.00
CA SER A 207 -8.81 -9.49 -13.00
C SER A 207 -7.69 -10.50 -12.74
N ASN A 208 -7.57 -10.99 -11.50
CA ASN A 208 -6.58 -11.96 -11.11
C ASN A 208 -7.19 -13.10 -10.31
N GLU A 209 -6.49 -14.23 -10.31
CA GLU A 209 -6.83 -15.39 -9.47
C GLU A 209 -6.68 -15.06 -7.98
N TYR A 210 -5.57 -14.41 -7.63
CA TYR A 210 -5.16 -14.21 -6.25
C TYR A 210 -4.26 -12.97 -6.11
N TYR A 211 -4.44 -12.26 -5.00
CA TYR A 211 -3.60 -11.16 -4.50
C TYR A 211 -3.03 -11.54 -3.13
N ASP A 212 -1.81 -11.12 -2.83
CA ASP A 212 -1.30 -11.18 -1.45
C ASP A 212 -2.00 -10.11 -0.58
N TYR A 213 -2.26 -8.94 -1.18
CA TYR A 213 -2.87 -7.80 -0.52
C TYR A 213 -3.93 -7.13 -1.38
N PHE A 214 -5.07 -6.82 -0.77
CA PHE A 214 -6.10 -5.97 -1.36
C PHE A 214 -6.25 -4.69 -0.52
N VAL A 215 -5.73 -3.58 -1.04
CA VAL A 215 -5.74 -2.29 -0.36
C VAL A 215 -7.04 -1.56 -0.69
N VAL A 216 -7.76 -1.10 0.32
CA VAL A 216 -8.99 -0.29 0.17
C VAL A 216 -8.81 1.04 0.88
N ALA A 217 -8.88 2.13 0.13
CA ALA A 217 -8.86 3.47 0.69
C ALA A 217 -10.27 4.01 0.91
N GLY A 218 -10.49 4.58 2.11
CA GLY A 218 -11.67 5.39 2.36
C GLY A 218 -11.39 6.85 2.04
N ASN A 219 -12.46 7.60 1.78
CA ASN A 219 -12.31 9.00 1.44
C ASN A 219 -11.77 9.78 2.65
N SER A 220 -11.01 10.83 2.39
CA SER A 220 -10.29 11.65 3.38
C SER A 220 -11.12 12.15 4.57
N ASN A 221 -12.41 12.37 4.35
CA ASN A 221 -13.38 12.85 5.32
C ASN A 221 -14.40 11.79 5.79
N GLU A 222 -14.40 10.59 5.20
CA GLU A 222 -15.44 9.57 5.39
C GLU A 222 -15.57 9.19 6.87
N ALA A 223 -14.45 9.04 7.57
CA ALA A 223 -14.43 8.62 8.97
C ALA A 223 -14.67 9.74 9.99
N VAL A 224 -14.72 11.01 9.57
CA VAL A 224 -14.77 12.18 10.47
C VAL A 224 -15.99 13.08 10.28
N GLU A 225 -16.73 12.96 9.18
CA GLU A 225 -17.95 13.74 8.98
C GLU A 225 -19.00 13.41 10.05
N THR A 226 -19.54 14.44 10.72
CA THR A 226 -20.59 14.35 11.73
C THR A 226 -21.91 14.92 11.20
N TYR A 227 -23.04 14.53 11.79
CA TYR A 227 -24.34 15.14 11.45
C TYR A 227 -24.46 16.56 12.00
N SER A 228 -24.02 16.77 13.25
CA SER A 228 -24.12 18.05 13.95
C SER A 228 -23.19 19.13 13.41
N GLY A 229 -22.00 18.75 12.93
CA GLY A 229 -20.92 19.70 12.62
C GLY A 229 -20.35 20.41 13.86
N GLU A 230 -20.71 19.96 15.08
CA GLU A 230 -20.26 20.58 16.32
C GLU A 230 -18.83 20.16 16.72
N ILE A 231 -18.13 21.03 17.44
CA ILE A 231 -16.80 20.75 17.97
C ILE A 231 -16.88 19.59 18.98
N GLY A 232 -16.04 18.57 18.79
CA GLY A 232 -16.00 17.39 19.66
C GLY A 232 -17.13 16.39 19.45
N ALA A 233 -17.96 16.58 18.43
CA ALA A 233 -19.06 15.69 18.12
C ALA A 233 -18.59 14.28 17.70
N LYS A 234 -19.41 13.28 18.02
CA LYS A 234 -19.14 11.85 17.77
C LYS A 234 -20.27 11.13 17.04
N ASP A 235 -21.26 11.87 16.56
CA ASP A 235 -22.37 11.43 15.72
C ASP A 235 -21.92 11.29 14.26
N TYR A 236 -20.93 10.43 14.04
CA TYR A 236 -20.32 10.27 12.73
C TYR A 236 -21.30 9.69 11.71
N LYS A 237 -21.44 10.40 10.59
CA LYS A 237 -22.46 10.16 9.58
C LYS A 237 -22.18 8.93 8.71
N GLN A 238 -20.93 8.74 8.29
CA GLN A 238 -20.62 7.69 7.32
C GLN A 238 -20.08 6.39 7.93
N ARG A 239 -19.63 6.41 9.19
CA ARG A 239 -19.01 5.24 9.86
C ARG A 239 -19.83 3.95 9.78
N PRO A 240 -21.15 3.93 10.04
CA PRO A 240 -21.92 2.69 9.91
C PRO A 240 -21.86 2.09 8.49
N ARG A 241 -21.97 2.94 7.46
CA ARG A 241 -21.87 2.51 6.06
C ARG A 241 -20.45 2.13 5.66
N MET A 242 -19.43 2.80 6.19
CA MET A 242 -18.02 2.40 6.00
C MET A 242 -17.79 0.98 6.50
N LEU A 243 -18.21 0.67 7.73
CA LEU A 243 -18.05 -0.67 8.31
C LEU A 243 -18.82 -1.72 7.52
N GLN A 244 -20.06 -1.43 7.12
CA GLN A 244 -20.84 -2.34 6.27
C GLN A 244 -20.15 -2.55 4.91
N GLY A 245 -19.61 -1.48 4.31
CA GLY A 245 -18.91 -1.56 3.04
C GLY A 245 -17.62 -2.36 3.14
N ALA A 246 -16.85 -2.17 4.21
CA ALA A 246 -15.64 -2.94 4.47
C ALA A 246 -15.94 -4.43 4.63
N LYS A 247 -17.05 -4.79 5.30
CA LYS A 247 -17.51 -6.19 5.42
C LYS A 247 -17.84 -6.79 4.05
N ILE A 248 -18.60 -6.08 3.23
CA ILE A 248 -18.94 -6.54 1.87
C ILE A 248 -17.68 -6.75 1.02
N LEU A 249 -16.73 -5.81 1.07
CA LEU A 249 -15.48 -5.93 0.31
C LEU A 249 -14.62 -7.08 0.83
N HIS A 250 -14.51 -7.23 2.15
CA HIS A 250 -13.81 -8.34 2.80
C HIS A 250 -14.38 -9.71 2.38
N ASP A 251 -15.71 -9.85 2.39
CA ASP A 251 -16.39 -11.06 1.94
C ASP A 251 -16.12 -11.34 0.45
N LYS A 252 -16.14 -10.31 -0.40
CA LYS A 252 -15.91 -10.43 -1.85
C LYS A 252 -14.49 -10.86 -2.20
N ILE A 253 -13.50 -10.43 -1.43
CA ILE A 253 -12.10 -10.81 -1.65
C ILE A 253 -11.71 -12.10 -0.92
N HIS A 254 -12.62 -12.71 -0.17
CA HIS A 254 -12.34 -13.97 0.51
C HIS A 254 -11.91 -15.06 -0.48
N GLY A 255 -10.76 -15.68 -0.24
CA GLY A 255 -10.14 -16.64 -1.17
C GLY A 255 -9.50 -16.03 -2.43
N LYS A 256 -9.66 -14.72 -2.65
CA LYS A 256 -9.00 -13.94 -3.71
C LYS A 256 -7.83 -13.11 -3.19
N ALA A 257 -7.80 -12.82 -1.89
CA ALA A 257 -6.73 -12.06 -1.26
C ALA A 257 -6.24 -12.76 0.02
N GLY A 258 -4.93 -12.69 0.27
CA GLY A 258 -4.34 -13.14 1.54
C GLY A 258 -4.71 -12.21 2.70
N LYS A 259 -4.68 -10.89 2.48
CA LYS A 259 -5.10 -9.87 3.45
C LYS A 259 -5.79 -8.68 2.80
N MET A 260 -6.71 -8.07 3.54
CA MET A 260 -7.22 -6.73 3.27
C MET A 260 -6.40 -5.70 4.03
N ILE A 261 -5.97 -4.62 3.36
CA ILE A 261 -5.36 -3.46 4.03
C ILE A 261 -6.33 -2.29 3.91
N LEU A 262 -6.84 -1.80 5.04
CA LEU A 262 -7.61 -0.57 5.09
C LEU A 262 -6.64 0.62 5.16
N TRP A 263 -6.59 1.41 4.10
CA TRP A 263 -5.77 2.61 4.02
C TRP A 263 -6.46 3.75 4.77
N ALA A 264 -5.93 4.11 5.94
CA ALA A 264 -6.43 5.22 6.75
C ALA A 264 -5.89 6.54 6.17
N PRO A 265 -6.71 7.33 5.46
CA PRO A 265 -6.25 8.50 4.72
C PRO A 265 -5.71 9.57 5.66
N HIS A 266 -4.75 10.36 5.18
CA HIS A 266 -4.15 11.41 5.98
C HIS A 266 -5.12 12.56 6.27
N ALA A 267 -4.84 13.28 7.36
CA ALA A 267 -5.57 14.50 7.70
C ALA A 267 -5.27 15.61 6.69
N TYR A 268 -6.13 16.62 6.59
CA TYR A 268 -5.81 17.84 5.84
C TYR A 268 -4.78 18.68 6.60
N GLN A 269 -4.00 19.50 5.88
CA GLN A 269 -2.87 20.25 6.42
C GLN A 269 -3.21 21.05 7.68
N TYR A 270 -4.40 21.64 7.71
CA TYR A 270 -4.86 22.53 8.77
C TYR A 270 -6.13 22.05 9.49
N GLY A 271 -6.43 20.75 9.43
CA GLY A 271 -7.58 20.15 10.11
C GLY A 271 -8.87 20.12 9.29
N TYR A 272 -10.03 20.12 9.94
CA TYR A 272 -11.31 19.83 9.30
C TYR A 272 -12.37 20.90 9.60
N LEU A 273 -12.97 21.46 8.55
CA LEU A 273 -14.06 22.44 8.64
C LEU A 273 -15.43 21.75 8.63
N GLN A 274 -16.40 22.33 9.34
CA GLN A 274 -17.80 21.93 9.24
C GLN A 274 -18.28 22.05 7.78
N SER A 275 -18.98 21.03 7.26
CA SER A 275 -19.59 20.96 5.92
C SER A 275 -18.73 20.50 4.71
N MET A 276 -17.49 20.03 4.89
CA MET A 276 -16.65 19.38 3.85
C MET A 276 -16.29 20.22 2.59
N ALA A 277 -16.91 21.38 2.36
CA ALA A 277 -16.79 22.10 1.11
C ALA A 277 -15.39 22.74 0.92
N PRO A 278 -14.89 23.60 1.82
CA PRO A 278 -13.51 24.04 1.81
C PRO A 278 -12.62 23.17 2.71
N LYS A 279 -11.36 22.98 2.28
CA LYS A 279 -10.28 22.56 3.17
C LYS A 279 -9.72 23.81 3.88
N PRO A 280 -9.45 23.80 5.19
CA PRO A 280 -8.87 24.96 5.86
C PRO A 280 -7.53 25.32 5.22
N TRP A 281 -7.28 26.62 5.05
CA TRP A 281 -6.12 27.17 4.30
C TRP A 281 -5.13 27.96 5.16
N ARG A 282 -5.37 28.01 6.47
CA ARG A 282 -4.50 28.63 7.46
C ARG A 282 -4.59 27.84 8.77
N PRO A 283 -3.60 27.93 9.66
CA PRO A 283 -3.72 27.38 11.00
C PRO A 283 -4.89 28.02 11.77
N GLY A 284 -5.49 27.24 12.67
CA GLY A 284 -6.50 27.72 13.60
C GLY A 284 -6.78 26.71 14.71
N MET A 285 -7.65 27.10 15.63
CA MET A 285 -8.15 26.30 16.75
C MET A 285 -9.60 25.88 16.50
N PRO A 286 -10.06 24.75 17.06
CA PRO A 286 -11.47 24.39 16.98
C PRO A 286 -12.36 25.54 17.50
N GLY A 287 -13.35 25.94 16.70
CA GLY A 287 -14.20 27.12 16.93
C GLY A 287 -13.84 28.35 16.11
N ASP A 288 -12.66 28.39 15.50
CA ASP A 288 -12.28 29.48 14.62
C ASP A 288 -13.15 29.51 13.36
N VAL A 289 -13.49 30.73 12.92
CA VAL A 289 -14.30 30.99 11.72
C VAL A 289 -13.40 31.20 10.50
N TYR A 290 -13.76 30.52 9.43
CA TYR A 290 -13.15 30.60 8.11
C TYR A 290 -14.22 31.13 7.15
N ASP A 291 -14.13 32.42 6.81
CA ASP A 291 -15.00 33.04 5.79
C ASP A 291 -14.47 32.69 4.40
N LYS A 292 -15.35 32.17 3.54
CA LYS A 292 -15.07 31.98 2.11
C LYS A 292 -16.30 32.30 1.29
N ASN A 293 -16.19 33.29 0.42
CA ASN A 293 -17.27 33.73 -0.47
C ASN A 293 -18.56 34.14 0.26
N GLY A 294 -18.46 34.65 1.50
CA GLY A 294 -19.60 35.05 2.31
C GLY A 294 -20.26 33.92 3.11
N ASP A 295 -19.70 32.71 3.07
CA ASP A 295 -20.08 31.58 3.91
C ASP A 295 -19.05 31.38 5.04
N ASP A 296 -19.55 31.20 6.27
CA ASP A 296 -18.73 30.93 7.45
C ASP A 296 -18.60 29.42 7.72
N TYR A 297 -17.35 28.96 7.79
CA TYR A 297 -17.00 27.59 8.11
C TYR A 297 -16.26 27.54 9.46
N ILE A 298 -16.75 26.74 10.40
CA ILE A 298 -16.08 26.53 11.70
C ILE A 298 -15.07 25.39 11.59
N LEU A 299 -13.87 25.60 12.11
CA LEU A 299 -12.91 24.52 12.33
C LEU A 299 -13.39 23.62 13.48
N THR A 300 -13.54 22.33 13.22
CA THR A 300 -14.09 21.37 14.18
C THR A 300 -13.04 20.42 14.73
N MET A 301 -11.97 20.18 13.97
CA MET A 301 -10.82 19.37 14.37
C MET A 301 -9.53 19.98 13.86
N THR A 302 -8.49 19.92 14.68
CA THR A 302 -7.10 20.12 14.25
C THR A 302 -6.61 18.96 13.38
N THR A 303 -5.46 19.14 12.71
CA THR A 303 -4.79 18.07 11.94
C THR A 303 -4.48 16.84 12.79
N GLU A 304 -4.03 17.06 14.02
CA GLU A 304 -3.74 15.98 14.99
C GLU A 304 -5.00 15.18 15.32
N GLU A 305 -6.08 15.88 15.68
CA GLU A 305 -7.35 15.24 16.05
C GLU A 305 -7.92 14.45 14.88
N MET A 306 -7.91 15.02 13.67
CA MET A 306 -8.37 14.33 12.46
C MET A 306 -7.54 13.05 12.20
N ALA A 307 -6.21 13.13 12.32
CA ALA A 307 -5.34 11.97 12.12
C ALA A 307 -5.61 10.85 13.14
N ARG A 308 -5.73 11.20 14.43
CA ARG A 308 -6.04 10.25 15.50
C ARG A 308 -7.42 9.62 15.33
N VAL A 309 -8.44 10.44 15.05
CA VAL A 309 -9.83 9.99 14.88
C VAL A 309 -9.98 9.07 13.66
N ASN A 310 -9.24 9.33 12.58
CA ASN A 310 -9.14 8.42 11.44
C ASN A 310 -8.52 7.08 11.87
N ALA A 311 -7.31 7.11 12.45
CA ALA A 311 -6.61 5.89 12.85
C ALA A 311 -7.45 5.01 13.79
N GLU A 312 -8.09 5.60 14.80
CA GLU A 312 -8.95 4.90 15.76
C GLU A 312 -10.14 4.20 15.09
N TRP A 313 -10.78 4.86 14.12
CA TRP A 313 -11.92 4.26 13.44
C TRP A 313 -11.51 3.09 12.55
N TYR A 314 -10.39 3.24 11.83
CA TYR A 314 -9.88 2.17 10.97
C TYR A 314 -9.46 0.94 11.78
N LEU A 315 -8.79 1.14 12.92
CA LEU A 315 -8.47 0.05 13.85
C LEU A 315 -9.73 -0.67 14.36
N LYS A 316 -10.76 0.08 14.73
CA LYS A 316 -12.05 -0.52 15.16
C LYS A 316 -12.71 -1.33 14.04
N MET A 317 -12.56 -0.92 12.77
CA MET A 317 -13.07 -1.71 11.66
C MET A 317 -12.31 -3.04 11.56
N THR A 318 -10.99 -3.06 11.70
CA THR A 318 -10.20 -4.31 11.62
C THR A 318 -10.50 -5.26 12.77
N GLU A 319 -10.70 -4.75 13.99
CA GLU A 319 -11.18 -5.54 15.13
C GLU A 319 -12.51 -6.27 14.82
N THR A 320 -13.36 -5.65 14.01
CA THR A 320 -14.66 -6.23 13.62
C THR A 320 -14.56 -7.21 12.46
N LEU A 321 -13.62 -7.00 11.53
CA LEU A 321 -13.47 -7.79 10.30
C LEU A 321 -12.64 -9.06 10.51
N GLY A 322 -11.66 -9.01 11.42
CA GLY A 322 -10.87 -10.17 11.83
C GLY A 322 -9.41 -10.13 11.36
N LYS A 323 -8.71 -11.26 11.57
CA LYS A 323 -7.25 -11.39 11.52
C LYS A 323 -6.61 -11.23 10.13
N ASP A 324 -7.40 -11.28 9.07
CA ASP A 324 -6.97 -11.10 7.68
C ASP A 324 -7.24 -9.67 7.19
N THR A 325 -7.57 -8.75 8.10
CA THR A 325 -7.67 -7.31 7.83
C THR A 325 -6.70 -6.53 8.71
N GLU A 326 -5.99 -5.57 8.10
CA GLU A 326 -5.01 -4.72 8.76
C GLU A 326 -5.18 -3.25 8.39
N VAL A 327 -4.58 -2.34 9.17
CA VAL A 327 -4.59 -0.90 8.86
C VAL A 327 -3.24 -0.47 8.28
N LEU A 328 -3.29 0.39 7.26
CA LEU A 328 -2.14 1.23 6.89
C LEU A 328 -2.36 2.64 7.46
N PRO A 329 -1.65 3.04 8.52
CA PRO A 329 -1.90 4.28 9.26
C PRO A 329 -1.25 5.50 8.60
N VAL A 330 -1.59 5.81 7.34
CA VAL A 330 -0.98 6.91 6.58
C VAL A 330 -1.19 8.26 7.29
N CYS A 331 -2.36 8.47 7.89
CA CYS A 331 -2.63 9.62 8.76
C CYS A 331 -1.58 9.84 9.87
N LEU A 332 -1.13 8.79 10.53
CA LEU A 332 -0.16 8.92 11.61
C LEU A 332 1.25 9.18 11.07
N GLY A 333 1.61 8.62 9.91
CA GLY A 333 2.88 8.93 9.24
C GLY A 333 3.03 10.42 8.93
N TYR A 334 1.98 11.00 8.36
CA TYR A 334 1.92 12.42 8.03
C TYR A 334 1.97 13.29 9.27
N TRP A 335 1.15 12.94 10.27
CA TRP A 335 1.10 13.68 11.52
C TRP A 335 2.44 13.68 12.24
N GLU A 336 3.10 12.52 12.35
CA GLU A 336 4.36 12.42 13.11
C GLU A 336 5.48 13.19 12.43
N LEU A 337 5.57 13.15 11.09
CA LEU A 337 6.50 13.98 10.33
C LEU A 337 6.23 15.47 10.52
N ARG A 338 4.95 15.87 10.47
CA ARG A 338 4.55 17.26 10.70
C ARG A 338 4.91 17.74 12.11
N LYS A 339 4.69 16.90 13.11
CA LYS A 339 4.97 17.19 14.52
C LYS A 339 6.47 17.37 14.77
N GLN A 340 7.31 16.54 14.17
CA GLN A 340 8.76 16.57 14.39
C GLN A 340 9.49 17.61 13.52
N TYR A 341 9.04 17.83 12.28
CA TYR A 341 9.79 18.60 11.27
C TYR A 341 9.01 19.78 10.68
N GLY A 342 7.77 20.02 11.10
CA GLY A 342 7.00 21.19 10.70
C GLY A 342 6.75 21.27 9.18
N LEU A 343 7.13 22.40 8.57
CA LEU A 343 7.00 22.63 7.11
C LEU A 343 8.22 22.18 6.31
N TYR A 344 9.32 21.78 6.95
CA TYR A 344 10.52 21.31 6.24
C TYR A 344 10.24 20.04 5.43
N VAL A 345 9.42 19.14 6.00
CA VAL A 345 8.78 18.03 5.28
C VAL A 345 7.31 18.42 5.10
N ASN A 346 7.00 19.22 4.08
CA ASN A 346 5.61 19.55 3.75
C ASN A 346 5.08 18.52 2.74
N PRO A 347 4.22 17.56 3.15
CA PRO A 347 3.71 16.54 2.24
C PRO A 347 2.50 17.02 1.43
N TYR A 348 2.00 18.22 1.70
CA TYR A 348 0.78 18.74 1.09
C TYR A 348 1.09 19.64 -0.09
N LEU A 349 0.12 19.70 -0.98
CA LEU A 349 0.04 20.76 -1.96
C LEU A 349 -0.49 22.02 -1.27
N SER A 350 -0.13 23.18 -1.80
CA SER A 350 -0.55 24.45 -1.24
C SER A 350 -1.02 25.36 -2.38
N PRO A 351 -2.31 25.77 -2.40
CA PRO A 351 -2.79 26.82 -3.27
C PRO A 351 -2.57 28.20 -2.64
N GLU A 352 -2.94 29.24 -3.37
CA GLU A 352 -3.02 30.59 -2.83
C GLU A 352 -4.35 30.87 -2.10
N GLU A 353 -5.49 30.23 -2.45
CA GLU A 353 -6.77 30.41 -1.73
C GLU A 353 -7.69 29.16 -1.69
N GLY A 354 -7.75 28.49 -0.53
CA GLY A 354 -8.89 27.66 -0.12
C GLY A 354 -9.06 26.27 -0.76
N GLY A 355 -8.02 25.65 -1.33
CA GLY A 355 -8.07 24.24 -1.75
C GLY A 355 -6.79 23.61 -2.35
N ASP A 356 -6.54 22.36 -1.96
CA ASP A 356 -5.41 21.42 -2.23
C ASP A 356 -4.46 21.14 -1.04
N TYR A 357 -4.63 21.87 0.07
CA TYR A 357 -4.21 21.57 1.45
C TYR A 357 -4.68 20.22 2.03
N GLY A 358 -5.05 19.27 1.18
CA GLY A 358 -5.40 17.93 1.58
C GLY A 358 -5.04 16.88 0.55
N HIS A 359 -4.46 17.22 -0.60
CA HIS A 359 -3.84 16.24 -1.49
C HIS A 359 -2.33 16.30 -1.28
N GLN A 360 -1.62 15.25 -1.71
CA GLN A 360 -0.23 15.08 -1.34
C GLN A 360 0.73 15.32 -2.52
N ASN A 361 1.90 15.88 -2.22
CA ASN A 361 2.96 16.06 -3.20
C ASN A 361 3.91 14.85 -3.21
N ASN A 362 5.06 14.95 -3.87
CA ASN A 362 6.07 13.88 -3.95
C ASN A 362 6.56 13.38 -2.59
N ILE A 363 6.72 14.30 -1.63
CA ILE A 363 7.09 13.97 -0.25
C ILE A 363 5.99 13.13 0.38
N GLY A 364 4.73 13.56 0.22
CA GLY A 364 3.58 12.83 0.73
C GLY A 364 3.47 11.41 0.20
N ASN A 365 3.60 11.26 -1.12
CA ASN A 365 3.57 9.95 -1.78
C ASN A 365 4.65 9.01 -1.25
N TYR A 366 5.81 9.57 -0.96
CA TYR A 366 6.91 8.81 -0.42
C TYR A 366 6.65 8.33 1.02
N ILE A 367 6.02 9.14 1.87
CA ILE A 367 5.62 8.73 3.23
C ILE A 367 4.70 7.52 3.18
N ALA A 368 3.65 7.59 2.38
CA ALA A 368 2.67 6.52 2.29
C ALA A 368 3.28 5.23 1.69
N ALA A 369 4.17 5.38 0.70
CA ALA A 369 4.91 4.27 0.13
C ALA A 369 5.89 3.61 1.11
N CYS A 370 6.63 4.40 1.91
CA CYS A 370 7.51 3.88 2.95
C CYS A 370 6.74 3.11 4.04
N LEU A 371 5.57 3.61 4.45
CA LEU A 371 4.69 2.89 5.37
C LEU A 371 4.17 1.59 4.76
N LEU A 372 3.74 1.61 3.50
CA LEU A 372 3.25 0.40 2.83
C LEU A 372 4.37 -0.61 2.63
N TYR A 373 5.59 -0.16 2.30
CA TYR A 373 6.78 -0.99 2.24
C TYR A 373 7.04 -1.67 3.59
N ALA A 374 7.05 -0.89 4.68
CA ALA A 374 7.23 -1.44 6.03
C ALA A 374 6.14 -2.44 6.40
N LYS A 375 4.88 -2.18 6.03
CA LYS A 375 3.75 -3.09 6.29
C LYS A 375 3.85 -4.39 5.50
N VAL A 376 4.14 -4.30 4.21
CA VAL A 376 4.17 -5.46 3.31
C VAL A 376 5.43 -6.28 3.51
N PHE A 377 6.59 -5.67 3.63
CA PHE A 377 7.85 -6.41 3.76
C PHE A 377 8.23 -6.69 5.21
N GLU A 378 7.59 -6.06 6.20
CA GLU A 378 8.00 -6.08 7.62
C GLU A 378 9.47 -5.69 7.81
N GLU A 379 9.91 -4.69 7.05
CA GLU A 379 11.29 -4.25 6.97
C GLU A 379 11.40 -2.74 6.94
N SER A 380 12.49 -2.21 7.48
CA SER A 380 12.74 -0.78 7.44
C SER A 380 13.02 -0.33 6.01
N PRO A 381 12.36 0.74 5.52
CA PRO A 381 12.72 1.38 4.26
C PRO A 381 14.01 2.22 4.37
N GLU A 382 14.64 2.33 5.54
CA GLU A 382 15.87 3.11 5.72
C GLU A 382 17.00 2.63 4.81
N GLY A 383 17.65 3.59 4.14
CA GLY A 383 18.74 3.31 3.20
C GLY A 383 18.27 2.80 1.84
N LEU A 384 16.96 2.64 1.62
CA LEU A 384 16.44 2.55 0.27
C LEU A 384 16.65 3.89 -0.46
N GLY A 385 16.68 3.85 -1.79
CA GLY A 385 16.79 5.06 -2.60
C GLY A 385 15.49 5.87 -2.62
N ILE A 386 15.52 6.95 -3.40
CA ILE A 386 14.35 7.79 -3.67
C ILE A 386 13.77 7.35 -5.01
N PRO A 387 12.52 6.85 -5.06
CA PRO A 387 11.84 6.58 -6.32
C PRO A 387 11.80 7.81 -7.23
N VAL A 388 11.90 7.60 -8.53
CA VAL A 388 11.60 8.66 -9.49
C VAL A 388 10.11 9.00 -9.36
N SER A 389 9.77 10.29 -9.27
CA SER A 389 8.37 10.69 -9.18
C SER A 389 7.64 10.53 -10.50
N HIS A 390 6.36 10.16 -10.44
CA HIS A 390 5.44 10.09 -11.58
C HIS A 390 4.08 10.75 -11.27
N THR A 391 4.08 11.78 -10.43
CA THR A 391 2.86 12.53 -10.10
C THR A 391 2.37 13.37 -11.27
N PHE A 392 1.06 13.48 -11.39
CA PHE A 392 0.45 14.37 -12.37
C PHE A 392 0.48 15.83 -11.89
N GLY A 393 1.01 16.73 -12.72
CA GLY A 393 0.64 18.16 -12.76
C GLY A 393 0.84 19.04 -11.52
N MET A 394 1.73 18.74 -10.57
CA MET A 394 1.77 19.52 -9.31
C MET A 394 3.13 20.02 -8.81
N PRO A 395 3.18 21.25 -8.25
CA PRO A 395 4.35 21.78 -7.55
C PRO A 395 4.54 21.08 -6.20
N GLY A 396 5.73 20.55 -5.97
CA GLY A 396 6.07 19.85 -4.73
C GLY A 396 7.55 19.51 -4.57
N GLY A 397 8.38 19.84 -5.58
CA GLY A 397 9.79 19.54 -5.59
C GLY A 397 10.09 18.04 -5.68
N LYS A 398 11.36 17.72 -5.90
CA LYS A 398 11.89 16.36 -5.73
C LYS A 398 12.13 16.13 -4.24
N VAL A 399 11.91 14.90 -3.77
CA VAL A 399 12.32 14.51 -2.42
C VAL A 399 13.85 14.59 -2.36
N THR A 400 14.40 15.33 -1.38
CA THR A 400 15.85 15.39 -1.17
C THR A 400 16.35 14.16 -0.42
N GLN A 401 17.66 13.90 -0.48
CA GLN A 401 18.27 12.80 0.29
C GLN A 401 18.01 12.91 1.79
N GLU A 402 18.19 14.11 2.35
CA GLU A 402 17.93 14.38 3.77
C GLU A 402 16.46 14.15 4.14
N GLN A 403 15.52 14.65 3.32
CA GLN A 403 14.09 14.39 3.52
C GLN A 403 13.78 12.89 3.44
N ALA A 404 14.43 12.17 2.52
CA ALA A 404 14.18 10.76 2.34
C ALA A 404 14.62 9.93 3.56
N GLU A 405 15.79 10.20 4.11
CA GLU A 405 16.31 9.57 5.32
C GLU A 405 15.36 9.79 6.51
N ILE A 406 14.88 11.03 6.68
CA ILE A 406 13.90 11.39 7.70
C ILE A 406 12.59 10.61 7.50
N ILE A 407 12.04 10.62 6.29
CA ILE A 407 10.75 9.97 5.98
C ILE A 407 10.82 8.46 6.21
N GLN A 408 11.90 7.82 5.77
CA GLN A 408 12.11 6.39 5.99
C GLN A 408 12.16 6.05 7.48
N GLN A 409 12.96 6.79 8.25
CA GLN A 409 13.11 6.57 9.68
C GLN A 409 11.80 6.78 10.44
N VAL A 410 11.08 7.87 10.16
CA VAL A 410 9.82 8.17 10.84
C VAL A 410 8.73 7.19 10.43
N SER A 411 8.64 6.82 9.16
CA SER A 411 7.67 5.80 8.69
C SER A 411 7.90 4.45 9.37
N TRP A 412 9.17 4.04 9.52
CA TRP A 412 9.53 2.82 10.25
C TRP A 412 9.13 2.89 11.72
N ASN A 413 9.36 4.02 12.38
CA ASN A 413 8.97 4.23 13.78
C ASN A 413 7.45 4.21 13.96
N VAL A 414 6.71 4.85 13.05
CA VAL A 414 5.24 4.83 13.05
C VAL A 414 4.72 3.42 12.86
N TYR A 415 5.25 2.67 11.88
CA TYR A 415 4.88 1.26 11.68
C TYR A 415 5.15 0.42 12.94
N ASN A 416 6.33 0.51 13.55
CA ASN A 416 6.68 -0.27 14.74
C ASN A 416 5.83 0.08 15.97
N ASN A 417 5.46 1.35 16.13
CA ASN A 417 4.59 1.76 17.22
C ASN A 417 3.13 1.33 16.97
N TRP A 418 2.67 1.44 15.72
CA TRP A 418 1.35 0.97 15.32
C TRP A 418 1.20 -0.54 15.49
N LYS A 419 2.19 -1.33 15.07
CA LYS A 419 2.21 -2.80 15.21
C LYS A 419 2.09 -3.30 16.66
N LYS A 420 2.40 -2.46 17.66
CA LYS A 420 2.19 -2.80 19.09
C LYS A 420 0.75 -2.57 19.55
N THR A 421 -0.04 -1.89 18.73
CA THR A 421 -1.43 -1.48 19.00
C THR A 421 -2.41 -2.39 18.26
N GLU A 422 -2.02 -2.91 17.08
CA GLU A 422 -2.62 -4.09 16.43
C GLU A 422 -2.34 -5.37 17.24
#